data_AF-A0A6G6ZUI2-F1
#
_entry.id   AF-A0A6G6ZUI2-F1
#
_cell.length_a   1.000
_cell.length_b   1.000
_cell.length_c   1.000
_cell.angle_alpha   90.00
_cell.angle_beta   90.00
_cell.angle_gamma   90.00
#
_symmetry.space_group_name_H-M   'P 1'
#
loop_
_entity.id
_entity.type
_entity.pdbx_description
1 polymer ?
#
loop_
_entity_poly.entity_id
_entity_poly.type
_entity_poly.pdbx_seq_one_letter_code
_entity_poly.pdbx_strand_id
1 'polypeptide(L)'
;MSQNAAGHYHVVRITTGLVAHSLPVLLFYLAHIWGIPLYRQLFGATARSFGLGMMVDLLFYLLIVGGWLLAMISNLKLKLVLIGALVAFSAWAMFPEHPIRGYAYCLLMGVPSLLAIWLAQRGCRWFVPDTP
;
A
#
# COMPACT_ATOMS: atom_id res chain seq x y z
N MET A 1 13.76 25.18 -24.01
CA MET A 1 13.11 23.89 -24.30
C MET A 1 13.24 22.85 -23.17
N SER A 2 14.17 22.94 -22.22
CA SER A 2 14.35 21.88 -21.18
C SER A 2 13.34 21.88 -20.02
N GLN A 3 12.72 23.01 -19.65
CA GLN A 3 11.74 23.06 -18.56
C GLN A 3 10.45 22.25 -18.87
N ASN A 4 10.04 22.20 -20.13
CA ASN A 4 8.80 21.51 -20.53
C ASN A 4 8.96 19.97 -20.46
N ALA A 5 10.16 19.45 -20.78
CA ALA A 5 10.46 18.03 -20.72
C ALA A 5 10.55 17.51 -19.27
N ALA A 6 11.18 18.28 -18.37
CA ALA A 6 11.24 17.94 -16.95
C ALA A 6 9.85 17.94 -16.31
N GLY A 7 9.02 18.96 -16.61
CA GLY A 7 7.64 19.04 -16.14
C GLY A 7 6.79 17.84 -16.59
N HIS A 8 6.88 17.48 -17.88
CA HIS A 8 6.18 16.32 -18.44
C HIS A 8 6.55 15.02 -17.70
N TYR A 9 7.85 14.76 -17.49
CA TYR A 9 8.31 13.58 -16.78
C TYR A 9 7.74 13.49 -15.35
N HIS A 10 7.76 14.60 -14.61
CA HIS A 10 7.20 14.65 -13.25
C HIS A 10 5.71 14.32 -13.22
N VAL A 11 4.94 14.88 -14.16
CA VAL A 11 3.49 14.63 -14.28
C VAL A 11 3.21 13.16 -14.58
N VAL A 12 3.91 12.58 -15.55
CA VAL A 12 3.75 11.17 -15.91
C VAL A 12 4.09 10.26 -14.74
N ARG A 13 5.23 10.50 -14.07
CA ARG A 13 5.67 9.71 -12.92
C ARG A 13 4.66 9.75 -11.76
N ILE A 14 4.14 10.93 -11.45
CA ILE A 14 3.15 11.10 -10.40
C ILE A 14 1.84 10.40 -10.78
N THR A 15 1.39 10.55 -12.02
CA THR A 15 0.14 9.96 -12.49
C THR A 15 0.20 8.43 -12.49
N THR A 16 1.26 7.84 -13.05
CA THR A 16 1.45 6.38 -13.02
C THR A 16 1.64 5.87 -11.59
N GLY A 17 2.30 6.65 -10.72
CA GLY A 17 2.41 6.39 -9.30
C GLY A 17 1.05 6.33 -8.60
N LEU A 18 0.19 7.34 -8.80
CA LEU A 18 -1.14 7.39 -8.18
C LEU A 18 -2.03 6.23 -8.64
N VAL A 19 -2.03 5.94 -9.94
CA VAL A 19 -2.80 4.81 -10.49
C VAL A 19 -2.30 3.49 -9.88
N ALA A 20 -0.99 3.25 -9.85
CA ALA A 20 -0.44 2.04 -9.26
C ALA A 20 -0.71 1.93 -7.75
N HIS A 21 -0.62 3.03 -7.00
CA HIS A 21 -0.84 3.05 -5.55
C HIS A 21 -2.31 3.01 -5.13
N SER A 22 -3.26 3.16 -6.06
CA SER A 22 -4.67 2.83 -5.81
C SER A 22 -4.92 1.31 -5.68
N LEU A 23 -4.06 0.48 -6.28
CA LEU A 23 -4.21 -0.98 -6.25
C LEU A 23 -4.09 -1.57 -4.83
N PRO A 24 -3.07 -1.24 -4.00
CA PRO A 24 -3.02 -1.65 -2.61
C PRO A 24 -4.28 -1.30 -1.82
N VAL A 25 -4.81 -0.09 -2.00
CA VAL A 25 -6.02 0.38 -1.30
C VAL A 25 -7.23 -0.47 -1.69
N LEU A 26 -7.41 -0.71 -2.99
CA LEU A 26 -8.50 -1.56 -3.49
C LEU A 26 -8.37 -3.00 -2.98
N LEU A 27 -7.17 -3.57 -3.04
CA LEU A 27 -6.90 -4.92 -2.53
C LEU A 27 -7.15 -5.01 -1.03
N PHE A 28 -6.78 -3.98 -0.27
CA PHE A 28 -7.04 -3.93 1.17
C PHE A 28 -8.55 -3.95 1.45
N TYR A 29 -9.30 -3.10 0.76
CA TYR A 29 -10.75 -3.01 0.90
C TYR A 29 -11.44 -4.34 0.56
N LEU A 30 -11.07 -4.97 -0.57
CA LEU A 30 -11.60 -6.26 -0.97
C LEU A 30 -11.22 -7.36 0.02
N ALA A 31 -9.95 -7.42 0.42
CA ALA A 31 -9.48 -8.39 1.41
C ALA A 31 -10.20 -8.22 2.76
N HIS A 32 -10.56 -7.00 3.14
CA HIS A 32 -11.33 -6.76 4.35
C HIS A 32 -12.78 -7.25 4.23
N ILE A 33 -13.47 -6.89 3.13
CA ILE A 33 -14.87 -7.29 2.87
C ILE A 33 -15.02 -8.81 2.80
N TRP A 34 -14.13 -9.48 2.08
CA TRP A 34 -14.23 -10.93 1.85
C TRP A 34 -13.48 -11.74 2.91
N GLY A 35 -12.37 -11.21 3.41
CA GLY A 35 -11.51 -11.89 4.37
C GLY A 35 -12.13 -11.99 5.76
N ILE A 36 -12.93 -11.02 6.21
CA ILE A 36 -13.63 -11.15 7.50
C ILE A 36 -14.65 -12.29 7.49
N PRO A 37 -15.58 -12.39 6.52
CA PRO A 37 -16.49 -13.53 6.41
C PRO A 37 -15.75 -14.86 6.32
N LEU A 38 -14.74 -14.96 5.45
CA LEU A 38 -13.97 -16.19 5.27
C LEU A 38 -13.25 -16.59 6.57
N TYR A 39 -12.60 -15.63 7.24
CA TYR A 39 -11.93 -15.87 8.51
C TYR A 39 -12.91 -16.39 9.57
N ARG A 40 -14.12 -15.84 9.63
CA ARG A 40 -15.15 -16.28 10.59
C ARG A 40 -15.65 -17.70 10.29
N GLN A 41 -15.72 -18.08 9.01
CA GLN A 41 -16.06 -19.45 8.62
C GLN A 41 -14.97 -20.46 9.01
N LEU A 42 -13.70 -20.09 8.84
CA LEU A 42 -12.56 -20.99 9.08
C LEU A 42 -12.15 -21.10 10.55
N PHE A 43 -12.23 -20.00 11.31
CA PHE A 43 -11.69 -19.90 12.67
C PHE A 43 -12.74 -19.56 13.74
N GLY A 44 -14.01 -19.46 13.36
CA GLY A 44 -15.12 -19.18 14.27
C GLY A 44 -15.39 -17.70 14.54
N ALA A 45 -16.36 -17.45 15.43
CA ALA A 45 -16.77 -16.10 15.77
C ALA A 45 -15.62 -15.33 16.43
N THR A 46 -15.33 -14.15 15.90
CA THR A 46 -14.31 -13.27 16.46
C THR A 46 -14.78 -12.78 17.82
N ALA A 47 -14.04 -13.09 18.88
CA ALA A 47 -14.07 -12.25 20.08
C ALA A 47 -13.77 -10.82 19.60
N ARG A 48 -14.78 -9.95 19.61
CA ARG A 48 -14.61 -8.54 19.22
C ARG A 48 -13.76 -7.91 20.33
N SER A 49 -12.44 -7.97 20.19
CA SER A 49 -11.57 -7.15 21.02
C SER A 49 -11.92 -5.69 20.76
N PHE A 50 -12.20 -4.95 21.83
CA PHE A 50 -12.61 -3.56 21.76
C PHE A 50 -11.52 -2.76 21.03
N GLY A 51 -11.89 -2.06 19.95
CA GLY A 51 -10.94 -1.26 19.16
C GLY A 51 -10.30 -1.92 17.95
N LEU A 52 -10.53 -3.23 17.69
CA LEU A 52 -9.97 -3.86 16.48
C LEU A 52 -10.50 -3.25 15.18
N GLY A 53 -11.78 -2.86 15.12
CA GLY A 53 -12.35 -2.15 13.97
C GLY A 53 -11.58 -0.84 13.70
N MET A 54 -11.41 -0.03 14.74
CA MET A 54 -10.68 1.24 14.64
C MET A 54 -9.22 1.06 14.21
N MET A 55 -8.56 0.00 14.67
CA MET A 55 -7.18 -0.28 14.26
C MET A 55 -7.10 -0.66 12.78
N VAL A 56 -8.06 -1.45 12.27
CA VAL A 56 -8.09 -1.78 10.85
C VAL A 56 -8.43 -0.56 9.99
N ASP A 57 -9.34 0.29 10.43
CA ASP A 57 -9.64 1.57 9.77
C ASP A 57 -8.39 2.47 9.72
N LEU A 58 -7.63 2.54 10.82
CA LEU A 58 -6.37 3.27 10.86
C LEU A 58 -5.36 2.71 9.85
N LEU A 59 -5.20 1.38 9.77
CA LEU A 59 -4.32 0.76 8.78
C LEU A 59 -4.76 1.09 7.35
N PHE A 60 -6.06 1.11 7.08
CA PHE A 60 -6.60 1.49 5.79
C PHE A 60 -6.28 2.95 5.43
N TYR A 61 -6.50 3.89 6.35
CA TYR A 61 -6.15 5.30 6.12
C TYR A 61 -4.65 5.51 5.97
N LEU A 62 -3.83 4.80 6.75
CA LEU A 62 -2.37 4.84 6.61
C LEU A 62 -1.93 4.31 5.24
N LEU A 63 -2.61 3.30 4.68
CA LEU A 63 -2.33 2.82 3.33
C LEU A 63 -2.70 3.83 2.25
N ILE A 64 -3.83 4.54 2.40
CA ILE A 64 -4.24 5.62 1.49
C ILE A 64 -3.23 6.76 1.51
N VAL A 65 -2.92 7.29 2.69
CA VAL A 65 -1.96 8.39 2.87
C VAL A 65 -0.57 7.96 2.43
N GLY A 66 -0.14 6.76 2.82
CA GLY A 66 1.12 6.16 2.43
C GLY A 66 1.24 5.99 0.91
N GLY A 67 0.20 5.50 0.24
CA GLY A 67 0.14 5.38 -1.23
C GLY A 67 0.29 6.72 -1.94
N TRP A 68 -0.36 7.76 -1.42
CA TRP A 68 -0.22 9.12 -1.94
C TRP A 68 1.22 9.66 -1.77
N LEU A 69 1.82 9.50 -0.58
CA LEU A 69 3.21 9.86 -0.34
C LEU A 69 4.18 9.08 -1.23
N LEU A 70 3.96 7.77 -1.41
CA LEU A 70 4.76 6.92 -2.28
C LEU A 70 4.70 7.35 -3.75
N ALA A 71 3.58 7.90 -4.21
CA ALA A 71 3.45 8.44 -5.56
C ALA A 71 4.26 9.74 -5.74
N MET A 72 4.35 10.58 -4.72
CA MET A 72 5.09 11.86 -4.77
C MET A 72 6.62 11.66 -4.68
N ILE A 73 7.06 10.69 -3.88
CA ILE A 73 8.47 10.41 -3.65
C ILE A 73 9.10 9.81 -4.92
N SER A 74 10.27 10.32 -5.32
CA SER A 74 11.08 9.72 -6.40
C SER A 74 12.10 8.71 -5.90
N ASN A 75 12.57 8.88 -4.66
CA ASN A 75 13.65 8.10 -4.08
C ASN A 75 13.17 6.71 -3.63
N LEU A 76 13.66 5.65 -4.27
CA LEU A 76 13.30 4.26 -3.94
C LEU A 76 13.61 3.89 -2.49
N LYS A 77 14.75 4.33 -1.93
CA LYS A 77 15.10 4.01 -0.54
C LYS A 77 14.05 4.57 0.43
N LEU A 78 13.62 5.81 0.20
CA LEU A 78 12.59 6.44 1.03
C LEU A 78 11.23 5.72 0.89
N LYS A 79 10.88 5.25 -0.32
CA LYS A 79 9.69 4.42 -0.52
C LYS A 79 9.75 3.12 0.27
N LEU A 80 10.87 2.42 0.23
CA LEU A 80 11.07 1.16 0.95
C LEU A 80 11.03 1.37 2.47
N VAL A 81 11.62 2.46 2.97
CA VAL A 81 11.52 2.83 4.39
C VAL A 81 10.07 3.08 4.80
N LEU A 82 9.30 3.81 3.97
CA LEU A 82 7.90 4.10 4.26
C LEU A 82 7.04 2.83 4.30
N ILE A 83 7.24 1.91 3.34
CA ILE A 83 6.59 0.59 3.35
C ILE A 83 7.02 -0.22 4.58
N GLY A 84 8.31 -0.24 4.89
CA GLY A 84 8.85 -0.92 6.06
C GLY A 84 8.23 -0.42 7.36
N ALA A 85 8.09 0.90 7.51
CA ALA A 85 7.43 1.52 8.65
C ALA A 85 5.94 1.12 8.73
N LEU A 86 5.25 1.08 7.59
CA LEU A 86 3.85 0.66 7.50
C LEU A 86 3.65 -0.79 7.94
N VAL A 87 4.52 -1.69 7.49
CA VAL A 87 4.51 -3.12 7.83
C VAL A 87 4.91 -3.31 9.30
N ALA A 88 5.93 -2.62 9.79
CA ALA A 88 6.36 -2.70 11.19
C ALA A 88 5.26 -2.21 12.14
N PHE A 89 4.60 -1.10 11.79
CA PHE A 89 3.45 -0.61 12.54
C PHE A 89 2.30 -1.63 12.54
N SER A 90 2.00 -2.24 11.38
CA SER A 90 0.96 -3.27 11.27
C SER A 90 1.28 -4.50 12.14
N ALA A 91 2.55 -4.93 12.16
CA ALA A 91 3.00 -6.04 13.00
C ALA A 91 2.85 -5.70 14.48
N TRP A 92 3.35 -4.54 14.91
CA TRP A 92 3.22 -4.06 16.29
C TRP A 92 1.75 -3.94 16.74
N ALA A 93 0.88 -3.44 15.86
CA ALA A 93 -0.54 -3.24 16.14
C ALA A 93 -1.33 -4.55 16.25
N MET A 94 -0.99 -5.57 15.46
CA MET A 94 -1.84 -6.77 15.30
C MET A 94 -1.26 -8.04 15.95
N PHE A 95 0.06 -8.21 16.01
CA PHE A 95 0.67 -9.44 16.49
C PHE A 95 0.39 -9.75 17.96
N PRO A 96 0.36 -8.78 18.90
CA PRO A 96 0.16 -9.07 20.32
C PRO A 96 -1.14 -9.83 20.62
N GLU A 97 -2.23 -9.45 19.96
CA GLU A 97 -3.57 -9.98 20.24
C GLU A 97 -4.11 -10.88 19.11
N HIS A 98 -3.64 -10.68 17.88
CA HIS A 98 -4.24 -11.27 16.67
C HIS A 98 -3.19 -11.69 15.63
N PRO A 99 -2.33 -12.68 15.92
CA PRO A 99 -1.18 -13.04 15.09
C PRO A 99 -1.56 -13.43 13.65
N ILE A 100 -2.62 -14.22 13.46
CA ILE A 100 -3.08 -14.62 12.12
C ILE A 100 -3.48 -13.40 11.27
N ARG A 101 -4.19 -12.45 11.90
CA ARG A 101 -4.58 -11.18 11.24
C ARG A 101 -3.37 -10.30 11.00
N GLY A 102 -2.42 -10.31 11.92
CA GLY A 102 -1.13 -9.66 11.76
C GLY A 102 -0.43 -10.08 10.49
N TYR A 103 -0.28 -11.38 10.25
CA TYR A 103 0.33 -11.87 9.00
C TYR A 103 -0.43 -11.37 7.76
N ALA A 104 -1.76 -11.46 7.78
CA ALA A 104 -2.60 -11.00 6.67
C ALA A 104 -2.41 -9.50 6.39
N TYR A 105 -2.51 -8.64 7.42
CA TYR A 105 -2.35 -7.20 7.26
C TYR A 105 -0.93 -6.80 6.89
N CYS A 106 0.11 -7.42 7.46
CA CYS A 106 1.49 -7.16 7.06
C CYS A 106 1.74 -7.49 5.57
N LEU A 107 1.24 -8.63 5.10
CA LEU A 107 1.34 -9.01 3.69
C LEU A 107 0.57 -8.06 2.78
N LEU A 108 -0.64 -7.67 3.20
CA LEU A 108 -1.52 -6.77 2.46
C LEU A 108 -0.98 -5.34 2.38
N MET A 109 -0.27 -4.89 3.41
CA MET A 109 0.38 -3.57 3.46
C MET A 109 1.70 -3.55 2.68
N GLY A 110 2.44 -4.66 2.69
CA GLY A 110 3.77 -4.75 2.07
C GLY A 110 3.73 -5.13 0.59
N VAL A 111 3.21 -6.32 0.27
CA VAL A 111 3.35 -6.94 -1.05
C VAL A 111 2.68 -6.12 -2.16
N PRO A 112 1.41 -5.70 -2.04
CA PRO A 112 0.78 -4.81 -3.01
C PRO A 112 1.52 -3.48 -3.17
N SER A 113 2.03 -2.91 -2.09
CA SER A 113 2.74 -1.62 -2.12
C SER A 113 4.07 -1.73 -2.88
N LEU A 114 4.80 -2.83 -2.70
CA LEU A 114 6.01 -3.13 -3.48
C LEU A 114 5.68 -3.37 -4.95
N LEU A 115 4.60 -4.11 -5.24
CA LEU A 115 4.12 -4.32 -6.60
C LEU A 115 3.72 -3.00 -7.27
N ALA A 116 3.06 -2.10 -6.53
CA ALA A 116 2.68 -0.77 -7.02
C ALA A 116 3.91 0.08 -7.37
N ILE A 117 4.99 0.02 -6.58
CA ILE A 117 6.26 0.68 -6.93
C ILE A 117 6.79 0.15 -8.26
N TRP A 118 6.81 -1.18 -8.41
CA TRP A 118 7.30 -1.82 -9.63
C TRP A 118 6.46 -1.43 -10.86
N LEU A 119 5.12 -1.47 -10.73
CA LEU A 119 4.18 -1.05 -11.78
C LEU A 119 4.35 0.42 -12.15
N ALA A 120 4.48 1.32 -11.16
CA ALA A 120 4.68 2.75 -11.39
C ALA A 120 5.99 3.01 -12.15
N GLN A 121 7.08 2.34 -11.77
CA GLN A 121 8.38 2.45 -12.46
C GLN A 121 8.30 1.92 -13.89
N ARG A 122 7.65 0.76 -14.10
CA ARG A 122 7.50 0.17 -15.43
C ARG A 122 6.61 1.01 -16.34
N GLY A 123 5.48 1.51 -15.83
CA GLY A 123 4.58 2.39 -16.55
C GLY A 123 5.25 3.71 -16.92
N CYS A 124 5.99 4.32 -15.99
CA CYS A 124 6.73 5.56 -16.28
C CYS A 124 7.74 5.37 -17.43
N ARG A 125 8.44 4.22 -17.48
CA ARG A 125 9.38 3.90 -18.57
C ARG A 125 8.70 3.67 -19.93
N TRP A 126 7.44 3.23 -19.95
CA TRP A 126 6.69 3.07 -21.20
C TRP A 126 6.27 4.42 -21.80
N PHE A 127 5.89 5.38 -20.95
CA PHE A 127 5.44 6.70 -21.39
C PHE A 127 6.58 7.70 -21.56
N VAL A 128 7.69 7.51 -20.84
CA VAL A 128 8.94 8.25 -21.03
C VAL A 128 10.07 7.23 -21.18
N PRO A 129 10.30 6.73 -22.41
CA PRO A 129 11.46 5.90 -22.68
C PRO A 129 12.72 6.69 -22.35
N ASP A 130 13.69 6.05 -21.71
CA ASP A 130 15.02 6.64 -21.56
C ASP A 130 15.54 6.95 -22.98
N THR A 131 15.64 8.23 -23.35
CA THR A 131 16.34 8.62 -24.58
C THR A 131 17.81 8.23 -24.41
N PRO A 132 18.41 7.55 -25.40
CA PRO A 132 19.78 7.05 -25.30
C PRO A 132 20.80 8.15 -25.05
#